data_AF-A0A5D4XMY5-F1
#
_entry.id   AF-A0A5D4XMY5-F1
#
_cell.length_a   1.000
_cell.length_b   1.000
_cell.length_c   1.000
_cell.angle_alpha   90.00
_cell.angle_beta   90.00
_cell.angle_gamma   90.00
#
_symmetry.space_group_name_H-M   'P 1'
#
loop_
_entity.id
_entity.type
_entity.pdbx_description
1 polymer ?
#
loop_
_entity_poly.entity_id
_entity_poly.type
_entity_poly.pdbx_seq_one_letter_code
_entity_poly.pdbx_strand_id
1 'polypeptide(L)'
;MKTRNLRNACTLLLAGGLFAAHLPQAHAAAYATGGSGQYRNEVLWLTWGGGVNGTAGLPLADGATTSATIPVTANQDLVLECSLSGISGTIESYRPGDWSGDALDDMYNIGGTGAANQLITGIMGRTGTHGFTVECQATLGGLPYRIPGLVMADAESMNTTTEYLEGTAAGTWNVVEVYTGNGNRYDARKDDVGGGLQAIRFGNPGGEQNGTTSPAGVTFLTFDEAAYGPGESITMAFEILGGGNTAIAIGLLAPSADFGDAPGSYGDAAHLLRGLVAEPDGLAPGAGAIDINTPGFQLGQLAPPDSGFLGSIGPDGEPGTQAGVDADGDDSGGSAGSAEEDAWTSDTLAITGTAQPIDRSIACVGTGTVAGWIDFDHNGAFDPDERAQAACSGGAAALSWIVPADVSPGSSYVRLRYATDAAEVQSPSGEAADGEAEDHAVELELAVDVSLDKVVTPTNASVGQVVDYTVTVGNAGPFAADGAVVTDPPVDGLDCAPASVVACSASGGAQCPAAATVGDLQGAGLTIPALPEGGELVLEYQCTVADPEP
;
A
#
# COMPACT_ATOMS: atom_id res chain seq x y z
N MET A 1 55.96 -29.60 -38.72
CA MET A 1 56.52 -28.39 -39.36
C MET A 1 55.96 -28.22 -40.77
N LYS A 2 54.92 -27.40 -40.90
CA LYS A 2 54.64 -26.45 -42.00
C LYS A 2 53.16 -26.07 -41.93
N THR A 3 52.94 -24.83 -41.53
CA THR A 3 51.69 -24.08 -41.49
C THR A 3 51.36 -23.50 -42.88
N ARG A 4 50.05 -23.42 -43.17
CA ARG A 4 49.28 -22.33 -43.84
C ARG A 4 48.13 -22.94 -44.66
N ASN A 5 46.89 -22.88 -44.16
CA ASN A 5 45.92 -21.79 -44.32
C ASN A 5 45.43 -21.57 -45.77
N LEU A 6 44.26 -22.17 -46.05
CA LEU A 6 43.32 -21.77 -47.09
C LEU A 6 41.93 -21.86 -46.46
N ARG A 7 41.31 -20.73 -46.14
CA ARG A 7 39.84 -20.64 -46.04
C ARG A 7 39.36 -19.30 -46.59
N ASN A 8 38.47 -19.47 -47.56
CA ASN A 8 37.65 -18.54 -48.31
C ASN A 8 37.28 -17.24 -47.61
N ALA A 9 37.40 -16.16 -48.40
CA ALA A 9 36.74 -14.89 -48.17
C ALA A 9 35.21 -15.05 -48.30
N CYS A 10 34.49 -14.61 -47.27
CA CYS A 10 33.10 -14.20 -47.38
C CYS A 10 33.03 -12.77 -46.84
N THR A 11 32.62 -11.86 -47.71
CA THR A 11 32.57 -10.42 -47.51
C THR A 11 31.48 -10.08 -46.48
N LEU A 12 31.85 -9.59 -45.30
CA LEU A 12 30.91 -9.05 -44.32
C LEU A 12 30.84 -7.53 -44.53
N LEU A 13 29.67 -7.02 -44.94
CA LEU A 13 29.35 -5.60 -44.90
C LEU A 13 29.37 -5.13 -43.44
N LEU A 14 30.24 -4.18 -43.10
CA LEU A 14 30.08 -3.39 -41.87
C LEU A 14 28.94 -2.38 -42.10
N ALA A 15 27.77 -2.68 -41.57
CA ALA A 15 26.78 -1.64 -41.24
C ALA A 15 27.19 -1.07 -39.87
N GLY A 16 27.87 0.08 -39.88
CA GLY A 16 28.10 0.86 -38.68
C GLY A 16 26.80 1.49 -38.23
N GLY A 17 26.04 0.78 -37.39
CA GLY A 17 24.96 1.38 -36.60
C GLY A 17 25.60 2.25 -35.52
N LEU A 18 25.43 3.58 -35.66
CA LEU A 18 25.66 4.52 -34.58
C LEU A 18 24.69 4.13 -33.45
N PHE A 19 25.19 3.51 -32.39
CA PHE A 19 24.50 3.57 -31.10
C PHE A 19 24.58 5.03 -30.66
N ALA A 20 23.52 5.79 -30.92
CA ALA A 20 23.28 7.02 -30.19
C ALA A 20 23.03 6.59 -28.74
N ALA A 21 24.05 6.75 -27.90
CA ALA A 21 23.87 6.71 -26.46
C ALA A 21 22.76 7.73 -26.13
N HIS A 22 21.61 7.24 -25.67
CA HIS A 22 20.60 8.08 -25.04
C HIS A 22 21.27 8.74 -23.84
N LEU A 23 21.64 10.01 -24.01
CA LEU A 23 21.89 10.88 -22.88
C LEU A 23 20.56 10.94 -22.12
N PRO A 24 20.50 10.71 -20.80
CA PRO A 24 19.27 10.89 -20.05
C PRO A 24 18.86 12.35 -20.21
N GLN A 25 17.78 12.62 -20.94
CA GLN A 25 17.20 13.95 -20.98
C GLN A 25 16.68 14.25 -19.58
N ALA A 26 17.04 15.43 -19.06
CA ALA A 26 16.55 15.90 -17.77
C ALA A 26 15.02 15.83 -17.74
N HIS A 27 14.50 15.19 -16.69
CA HIS A 27 13.09 14.89 -16.50
C HIS A 27 12.28 16.20 -16.47
N ALA A 28 11.19 16.23 -17.23
CA ALA A 28 10.34 17.39 -17.43
C ALA A 28 8.90 17.16 -16.92
N ALA A 29 8.66 16.24 -15.98
CA ALA A 29 7.44 16.22 -15.16
C ALA A 29 7.82 15.91 -13.71
N ALA A 30 7.05 16.42 -12.75
CA ALA A 30 7.39 16.31 -11.33
C ALA A 30 6.16 16.34 -10.42
N TYR A 31 6.26 15.66 -9.28
CA TYR A 31 5.31 15.81 -8.19
C TYR A 31 5.59 17.10 -7.43
N ALA A 32 4.52 17.79 -7.02
CA ALA A 32 4.65 18.87 -6.05
C ALA A 32 4.97 18.29 -4.67
N THR A 33 6.10 18.70 -4.10
CA THR A 33 6.55 18.23 -2.76
C THR A 33 6.17 19.21 -1.64
N GLY A 34 5.53 20.33 -1.97
CA GLY A 34 5.12 21.39 -1.05
C GLY A 34 3.87 22.12 -1.53
N GLY A 35 3.33 22.97 -0.65
CA GLY A 35 2.07 23.69 -0.87
C GLY A 35 0.92 23.18 0.01
N SER A 36 -0.29 23.68 -0.23
CA SER A 36 -1.51 23.34 0.52
C SER A 36 -2.48 22.39 -0.21
N GLY A 37 -2.17 22.02 -1.46
CA GLY A 37 -3.02 21.18 -2.32
C GLY A 37 -3.25 19.76 -1.78
N GLN A 38 -4.47 19.23 -1.85
CA GLN A 38 -4.78 17.91 -1.29
C GLN A 38 -3.94 16.79 -1.93
N TYR A 39 -3.78 16.80 -3.25
CA TYR A 39 -3.20 15.70 -4.03
C TYR A 39 -1.70 15.91 -4.33
N ARG A 40 -0.98 16.54 -3.40
CA ARG A 40 0.49 16.68 -3.50
C ARG A 40 1.10 15.28 -3.42
N ASN A 41 2.13 15.03 -4.23
CA ASN A 41 2.73 13.70 -4.44
C ASN A 41 1.87 12.67 -5.19
N GLU A 42 0.63 12.98 -5.56
CA GLU A 42 -0.23 12.08 -6.36
C GLU A 42 -0.33 12.54 -7.82
N VAL A 43 -0.40 13.86 -8.04
CA VAL A 43 -0.44 14.42 -9.40
C VAL A 43 0.96 14.58 -9.97
N LEU A 44 1.22 13.88 -11.08
CA LEU A 44 2.42 14.10 -11.88
C LEU A 44 2.21 15.31 -12.81
N TRP A 45 2.70 16.47 -12.41
CA TRP A 45 2.57 17.70 -13.19
C TRP A 45 3.54 17.71 -14.36
N LEU A 46 3.00 17.93 -15.58
CA LEU A 46 3.79 18.10 -16.79
C LEU A 46 4.49 19.46 -16.75
N THR A 47 5.81 19.49 -16.88
CA THR A 47 6.59 20.74 -16.89
C THR A 47 7.15 21.06 -18.27
N TRP A 48 7.33 22.35 -18.54
CA TRP A 48 7.60 22.86 -19.89
C TRP A 48 8.85 23.74 -19.97
N GLY A 49 9.37 23.92 -21.19
CA GLY A 49 10.58 24.70 -21.44
C GLY A 49 11.90 23.91 -21.28
N GLY A 50 11.82 22.62 -20.90
CA GLY A 50 12.99 21.76 -20.70
C GLY A 50 13.81 22.10 -19.45
N GLY A 51 14.83 21.29 -19.17
CA GLY A 51 15.53 21.31 -17.88
C GLY A 51 14.82 20.47 -16.82
N VAL A 52 15.38 20.44 -15.61
CA VAL A 52 14.80 19.71 -14.48
C VAL A 52 13.61 20.51 -13.94
N ASN A 53 12.42 19.91 -13.93
CA ASN A 53 11.13 20.55 -13.55
C ASN A 53 10.72 21.74 -14.44
N GLY A 54 11.33 21.86 -15.63
CA GLY A 54 11.02 22.89 -16.63
C GLY A 54 11.79 24.21 -16.45
N THR A 55 11.58 25.13 -17.40
CA THR A 55 12.21 26.46 -17.42
C THR A 55 11.16 27.49 -17.84
N ALA A 56 10.87 28.46 -16.97
CA ALA A 56 9.84 29.47 -17.20
C ALA A 56 10.21 30.51 -18.27
N GLY A 57 9.20 31.09 -18.91
CA GLY A 57 9.33 32.19 -19.87
C GLY A 57 9.90 31.77 -21.23
N LEU A 58 9.82 30.49 -21.57
CA LEU A 58 10.31 29.99 -22.86
C LEU A 58 9.13 29.80 -23.84
N PRO A 59 9.23 30.31 -25.08
CA PRO A 59 8.23 30.04 -26.10
C PRO A 59 8.08 28.54 -26.36
N LEU A 60 6.84 28.07 -26.44
CA LEU A 60 6.53 26.68 -26.79
C LEU A 60 6.03 26.61 -28.23
N ALA A 61 6.41 25.55 -28.93
CA ALA A 61 6.06 25.30 -30.33
C ALA A 61 5.68 23.83 -30.52
N ASP A 62 5.10 23.50 -31.68
CA ASP A 62 4.73 22.12 -32.00
C ASP A 62 5.97 21.21 -31.88
N GLY A 63 5.80 20.09 -31.19
CA GLY A 63 6.87 19.16 -30.85
C GLY A 63 7.64 19.51 -29.57
N ALA A 64 7.23 20.54 -28.81
CA ALA A 64 7.72 20.72 -27.44
C ALA A 64 7.31 19.51 -26.59
N THR A 65 8.26 18.94 -25.86
CA THR A 65 8.07 17.68 -25.12
C THR A 65 8.20 17.86 -23.61
N THR A 66 7.52 16.98 -22.89
CA THR A 66 7.68 16.72 -21.46
C THR A 66 7.82 15.21 -21.28
N SER A 67 8.61 14.77 -20.31
CA SER A 67 8.85 13.36 -20.05
C SER A 67 9.17 13.10 -18.59
N ALA A 68 8.88 11.88 -18.12
CA ALA A 68 9.27 11.43 -16.80
C ALA A 68 9.65 9.96 -16.80
N THR A 69 10.55 9.61 -15.88
CA THR A 69 10.80 8.23 -15.46
C THR A 69 10.65 8.21 -13.96
N ILE A 70 9.69 7.42 -13.47
CA ILE A 70 9.28 7.38 -12.07
C ILE A 70 9.30 5.93 -11.62
N PRO A 71 10.06 5.59 -10.56
CA PRO A 71 9.96 4.25 -9.99
C PRO A 71 8.58 4.08 -9.37
N VAL A 72 7.84 3.06 -9.82
CA VAL A 72 6.55 2.67 -9.24
C VAL A 72 6.76 1.51 -8.29
N THR A 73 7.56 0.54 -8.69
CA THR A 73 8.03 -0.57 -7.86
C THR A 73 9.55 -0.67 -7.96
N ALA A 74 10.16 -1.61 -7.21
CA ALA A 74 11.61 -1.86 -7.30
C ALA A 74 12.10 -2.23 -8.71
N ASN A 75 11.24 -2.81 -9.56
CA ASN A 75 11.62 -3.27 -10.91
C ASN A 75 10.86 -2.60 -12.05
N GLN A 76 9.86 -1.76 -11.76
CA GLN A 76 9.05 -1.10 -12.78
C GLN A 76 9.12 0.41 -12.63
N ASP A 77 9.69 1.02 -13.67
CA ASP A 77 9.57 2.45 -13.89
C ASP A 77 8.36 2.72 -14.79
N LEU A 78 7.57 3.73 -14.43
CA LEU A 78 6.73 4.45 -15.36
C LEU A 78 7.64 5.33 -16.21
N VAL A 79 7.62 5.12 -17.53
CA VAL A 79 8.24 6.01 -18.51
C VAL A 79 7.14 6.72 -19.28
N LEU A 80 7.05 8.03 -19.10
CA LEU A 80 6.07 8.91 -19.73
C LEU A 80 6.74 9.81 -20.76
N GLU A 81 6.12 9.94 -21.92
CA GLU A 81 6.47 10.96 -22.92
C GLU A 81 5.19 11.67 -23.38
N CYS A 82 5.19 12.99 -23.36
CA CYS A 82 4.14 13.79 -23.99
C CYS A 82 4.72 14.87 -24.91
N SER A 83 3.92 15.30 -25.88
CA SER A 83 4.27 16.37 -26.81
C SER A 83 3.11 17.30 -27.11
N LEU A 84 3.44 18.56 -27.40
CA LEU A 84 2.49 19.56 -27.90
C LEU A 84 2.34 19.47 -29.42
N SER A 85 1.12 19.63 -29.89
CA SER A 85 0.82 19.80 -31.31
C SER A 85 -0.38 20.73 -31.51
N GLY A 86 -0.61 21.15 -32.76
CA GLY A 86 -1.80 21.93 -33.12
C GLY A 86 -1.85 23.30 -32.45
N ILE A 87 -0.70 23.88 -32.09
CA ILE A 87 -0.66 25.17 -31.39
C ILE A 87 -1.22 26.27 -32.29
N SER A 88 -2.17 27.02 -31.74
CA SER A 88 -2.73 28.23 -32.30
C SER A 88 -2.54 29.40 -31.33
N GLY A 89 -2.12 30.55 -31.85
CA GLY A 89 -1.65 31.66 -31.03
C GLY A 89 -0.20 31.48 -30.55
N THR A 90 0.24 32.29 -29.59
CA THR A 90 1.56 32.20 -28.97
C THR A 90 1.41 31.76 -27.53
N ILE A 91 2.13 30.72 -27.13
CA ILE A 91 2.16 30.20 -25.77
C ILE A 91 3.60 30.10 -25.25
N GLU A 92 3.78 30.21 -23.94
CA GLU A 92 5.08 30.10 -23.27
C GLU A 92 4.99 29.26 -21.99
N SER A 93 6.08 28.60 -21.59
CA SER A 93 6.16 27.92 -20.30
C SER A 93 6.07 28.92 -19.16
N TYR A 94 5.40 28.54 -18.08
CA TYR A 94 5.08 29.42 -16.98
C TYR A 94 5.32 28.76 -15.62
N ARG A 95 5.87 29.55 -14.68
CA ARG A 95 5.96 29.17 -13.27
C ARG A 95 4.75 29.79 -12.56
N PRO A 96 3.83 28.98 -12.01
CA PRO A 96 2.88 29.50 -11.04
C PRO A 96 3.64 30.27 -9.95
N GLY A 97 3.34 31.55 -9.77
CA GLY A 97 4.03 32.43 -8.82
C GLY A 97 5.07 33.39 -9.44
N ASP A 98 5.31 33.35 -10.75
CA ASP A 98 6.05 34.43 -11.43
C ASP A 98 5.30 35.78 -11.29
N TRP A 99 3.97 35.73 -11.16
CA TRP A 99 3.11 36.83 -10.72
C TRP A 99 2.46 36.50 -9.37
N SER A 100 2.21 37.53 -8.56
CA SER A 100 1.61 37.33 -7.24
C SER A 100 0.12 37.03 -7.37
N GLY A 101 -0.36 36.06 -6.60
CA GLY A 101 -1.79 35.76 -6.51
C GLY A 101 -2.20 34.46 -7.19
N ASP A 102 -1.25 33.68 -7.69
CA ASP A 102 -1.51 32.39 -8.32
C ASP A 102 -1.79 31.33 -7.26
N ALA A 103 -3.02 30.83 -7.21
CA ALA A 103 -3.38 29.81 -6.23
C ALA A 103 -2.56 28.52 -6.40
N LEU A 104 -2.23 28.12 -7.64
CA LEU A 104 -1.46 26.90 -7.87
C LEU A 104 -0.05 26.97 -7.28
N ASP A 105 0.53 28.17 -7.18
CA ASP A 105 1.82 28.38 -6.49
C ASP A 105 1.73 28.04 -5.00
N ASP A 106 0.64 28.45 -4.34
CA ASP A 106 0.36 28.15 -2.95
C ASP A 106 -0.05 26.67 -2.74
N MET A 107 -0.77 26.09 -3.69
CA MET A 107 -1.29 24.71 -3.59
C MET A 107 -0.25 23.65 -3.95
N TYR A 108 0.49 23.83 -5.04
CA TYR A 108 1.37 22.83 -5.64
C TYR A 108 2.69 23.48 -6.04
N ASN A 109 3.72 23.31 -5.21
CA ASN A 109 5.06 23.83 -5.48
C ASN A 109 6.18 22.85 -5.15
N ILE A 110 7.37 23.17 -5.66
CA ILE A 110 8.62 22.50 -5.30
C ILE A 110 9.57 23.57 -4.74
N GLY A 111 9.92 23.46 -3.46
CA GLY A 111 10.93 24.32 -2.83
C GLY A 111 10.43 25.71 -2.38
N GLY A 112 9.12 25.95 -2.36
CA GLY A 112 8.51 27.19 -1.86
C GLY A 112 7.68 27.91 -2.93
N THR A 113 7.16 29.09 -2.59
CA THR A 113 6.28 29.89 -3.46
C THR A 113 7.01 31.00 -4.22
N GLY A 114 6.33 31.58 -5.21
CA GLY A 114 6.80 32.66 -6.06
C GLY A 114 7.99 32.24 -6.89
N ALA A 115 9.02 33.10 -6.94
CA ALA A 115 10.27 32.79 -7.65
C ALA A 115 11.04 31.58 -7.06
N ALA A 116 10.69 31.10 -5.86
CA ALA A 116 11.28 29.89 -5.28
C ALA A 116 10.64 28.59 -5.79
N ASN A 117 9.42 28.67 -6.35
CA ASN A 117 8.70 27.51 -6.84
C ASN A 117 9.40 26.92 -8.07
N GLN A 118 9.96 25.73 -7.95
CA GLN A 118 10.69 25.07 -9.03
C GLN A 118 9.78 24.29 -9.99
N LEU A 119 8.47 24.24 -9.74
CA LEU A 119 7.51 23.50 -10.56
C LEU A 119 7.02 24.34 -11.75
N ILE A 120 7.61 24.19 -12.93
CA ILE A 120 7.24 24.98 -14.14
C ILE A 120 6.15 24.25 -14.95
N THR A 121 4.99 24.07 -14.34
CA THR A 121 3.86 23.29 -14.89
C THR A 121 2.95 24.10 -15.82
N GLY A 122 2.99 25.43 -15.75
CA GLY A 122 2.07 26.29 -16.49
C GLY A 122 2.41 26.40 -17.98
N ILE A 123 1.37 26.51 -18.79
CA ILE A 123 1.41 26.99 -20.18
C ILE A 123 0.59 28.27 -20.22
N MET A 124 1.24 29.40 -20.51
CA MET A 124 0.60 30.71 -20.54
C MET A 124 0.20 31.11 -21.97
N GLY A 125 -1.06 31.51 -22.11
CA GLY A 125 -1.54 32.37 -23.20
C GLY A 125 -1.70 33.80 -22.69
N ARG A 126 -1.44 34.79 -23.56
CA ARG A 126 -1.66 36.20 -23.22
C ARG A 126 -3.00 36.66 -23.78
N THR A 127 -3.06 37.78 -24.50
CA THR A 127 -4.33 38.27 -25.04
C THR A 127 -4.81 37.46 -26.24
N GLY A 128 -6.05 36.99 -26.18
CA GLY A 128 -6.73 36.28 -27.26
C GLY A 128 -6.96 34.81 -26.96
N THR A 129 -7.46 34.08 -27.95
CA THR A 129 -7.67 32.62 -27.85
C THR A 129 -6.42 31.89 -28.31
N HIS A 130 -5.95 30.96 -27.48
CA HIS A 130 -4.82 30.08 -27.72
C HIS A 130 -5.30 28.64 -27.57
N GLY A 131 -5.00 27.78 -28.52
CA GLY A 131 -5.40 26.38 -28.47
C GLY A 131 -4.23 25.47 -28.77
N PHE A 132 -4.17 24.30 -28.15
CA PHE A 132 -3.13 23.31 -28.37
C PHE A 132 -3.62 21.92 -27.98
N THR A 133 -2.89 20.90 -28.43
CA THR A 133 -3.16 19.49 -28.14
C THR A 133 -1.95 18.91 -27.42
N VAL A 134 -2.22 18.11 -26.38
CA VAL A 134 -1.22 17.29 -25.70
C VAL A 134 -1.49 15.84 -26.07
N GLU A 135 -0.46 15.17 -26.59
CA GLU A 135 -0.46 13.72 -26.82
C GLU A 135 0.51 13.09 -25.85
N CYS A 136 0.09 12.05 -25.13
CA CYS A 136 0.93 11.34 -24.17
C CYS A 136 0.93 9.84 -24.47
N GLN A 137 2.07 9.20 -24.25
CA GLN A 137 2.22 7.75 -24.19
C GLN A 137 3.03 7.39 -22.95
N ALA A 138 2.67 6.28 -22.32
CA ALA A 138 3.40 5.75 -21.19
C ALA A 138 3.74 4.26 -21.39
N THR A 139 4.82 3.84 -20.75
CA THR A 139 5.11 2.43 -20.51
C THR A 139 5.37 2.20 -19.03
N LEU A 140 5.05 0.99 -18.55
CA LEU A 140 5.37 0.54 -17.21
C LEU A 140 6.11 -0.79 -17.33
N GLY A 141 7.33 -0.87 -16.78
CA GLY A 141 8.20 -2.03 -17.00
C GLY A 141 8.52 -2.30 -18.49
N GLY A 142 8.42 -1.27 -19.34
CA GLY A 142 8.63 -1.36 -20.79
C GLY A 142 7.43 -1.88 -21.60
N LEU A 143 6.28 -2.15 -20.97
CA LEU A 143 5.03 -2.48 -21.66
C LEU A 143 4.13 -1.25 -21.76
N PRO A 144 3.32 -1.09 -22.83
CA PRO A 144 2.36 0.01 -22.93
C PRO A 144 1.47 0.12 -21.69
N TYR A 145 1.35 1.33 -21.17
CA TYR A 145 0.57 1.62 -19.96
C TYR A 145 -0.57 2.59 -20.27
N ARG A 146 -1.77 2.24 -19.81
CA ARG A 146 -2.96 3.09 -19.89
C ARG A 146 -2.92 4.10 -18.77
N ILE A 147 -2.65 5.35 -19.12
CA ILE A 147 -2.70 6.47 -18.18
C ILE A 147 -4.14 6.62 -17.66
N PRO A 148 -4.40 6.48 -16.35
CA PRO A 148 -5.76 6.37 -15.82
C PRO A 148 -6.55 7.67 -15.87
N GLY A 149 -5.86 8.81 -15.80
CA GLY A 149 -6.52 10.09 -15.81
C GLY A 149 -5.63 11.29 -16.08
N LEU A 150 -6.29 12.42 -16.28
CA LEU A 150 -5.70 13.71 -16.59
C LEU A 150 -6.11 14.73 -15.53
N VAL A 151 -5.19 15.64 -15.23
CA VAL A 151 -5.40 16.76 -14.31
C VAL A 151 -5.34 18.06 -15.09
N MET A 152 -6.30 18.94 -14.86
CA MET A 152 -6.23 20.33 -15.31
C MET A 152 -6.37 21.25 -14.10
N ALA A 153 -5.53 22.28 -14.04
CA ALA A 153 -5.66 23.31 -13.04
C ALA A 153 -5.40 24.70 -13.59
N ASP A 154 -5.90 25.70 -12.89
CA ASP A 154 -5.58 27.10 -13.14
C ASP A 154 -4.19 27.43 -12.57
N ALA A 155 -3.25 27.78 -13.45
CA ALA A 155 -1.86 28.05 -13.10
C ALA A 155 -1.57 29.54 -12.86
N GLU A 156 -2.45 30.44 -13.30
CA GLU A 156 -2.28 31.90 -13.19
C GLU A 156 -3.63 32.54 -12.86
N SER A 157 -3.65 33.50 -11.95
CA SER A 157 -4.88 34.25 -11.66
C SER A 157 -5.58 34.81 -12.91
N MET A 158 -6.84 34.39 -13.14
CA MET A 158 -7.71 35.02 -14.12
C MET A 158 -8.28 36.34 -13.57
N ASN A 159 -8.11 37.44 -14.32
CA ASN A 159 -8.40 38.81 -13.93
C ASN A 159 -9.69 39.40 -14.54
N THR A 160 -10.23 38.86 -15.64
CA THR A 160 -11.45 39.36 -16.30
C THR A 160 -12.62 38.38 -16.29
N THR A 161 -13.84 38.90 -16.45
CA THR A 161 -15.05 38.09 -16.67
C THR A 161 -15.08 37.33 -18.00
N THR A 162 -14.04 37.47 -18.83
CA THR A 162 -13.96 36.86 -20.16
C THR A 162 -12.86 35.81 -20.26
N GLU A 163 -11.91 35.79 -19.32
CA GLU A 163 -10.86 34.78 -19.32
C GLU A 163 -11.41 33.40 -18.97
N TYR A 164 -10.87 32.38 -19.62
CA TYR A 164 -11.16 30.99 -19.26
C TYR A 164 -10.04 30.04 -19.65
N LEU A 165 -10.06 28.90 -18.97
CA LEU A 165 -9.30 27.71 -19.29
C LEU A 165 -10.29 26.60 -19.64
N GLU A 166 -10.05 25.87 -20.72
CA GLU A 166 -10.87 24.72 -21.12
C GLU A 166 -9.99 23.53 -21.49
N GLY A 167 -10.36 22.36 -20.97
CA GLY A 167 -9.80 21.07 -21.35
C GLY A 167 -10.89 20.19 -21.96
N THR A 168 -10.57 19.49 -23.04
CA THR A 168 -11.47 18.59 -23.77
C THR A 168 -10.79 17.26 -24.04
N ALA A 169 -11.42 16.17 -23.61
CA ALA A 169 -10.92 14.81 -23.80
C ALA A 169 -12.09 13.80 -23.69
N ALA A 170 -11.84 12.55 -24.07
CA ALA A 170 -12.79 11.47 -23.85
C ALA A 170 -12.73 11.03 -22.38
N GLY A 171 -13.88 10.83 -21.74
CA GLY A 171 -13.97 10.55 -20.31
C GLY A 171 -14.85 11.52 -19.53
N THR A 172 -14.78 11.43 -18.20
CA THR A 172 -15.62 12.20 -17.28
C THR A 172 -14.77 13.10 -16.39
N TRP A 173 -14.97 14.41 -16.48
CA TRP A 173 -14.31 15.41 -15.65
C TRP A 173 -15.00 15.53 -14.30
N ASN A 174 -14.24 15.80 -13.25
CA ASN A 174 -14.71 16.16 -11.91
C ASN A 174 -13.81 17.26 -11.34
N VAL A 175 -14.40 18.29 -10.72
CA VAL A 175 -13.69 19.27 -9.91
C VAL A 175 -13.38 18.61 -8.56
N VAL A 176 -12.10 18.46 -8.24
CA VAL A 176 -11.64 17.70 -7.07
C VAL A 176 -11.04 18.58 -5.99
N GLU A 177 -10.67 19.81 -6.34
CA GLU A 177 -10.16 20.77 -5.38
C GLU A 177 -10.50 22.20 -5.81
N VAL A 178 -10.81 23.04 -4.83
CA VAL A 178 -10.99 24.48 -5.02
C VAL A 178 -10.20 25.22 -3.96
N TYR A 179 -9.24 26.02 -4.38
CA TYR A 179 -8.60 27.00 -3.51
C TYR A 179 -9.49 28.22 -3.40
N THR A 180 -9.87 28.58 -2.18
CA THR A 180 -10.90 29.60 -1.96
C THR A 180 -10.37 31.02 -2.14
N GLY A 181 -9.08 31.23 -1.88
CA GLY A 181 -8.38 32.50 -2.02
C GLY A 181 -9.13 33.67 -1.36
N ASN A 182 -9.32 34.74 -2.14
CA ASN A 182 -10.05 35.94 -1.72
C ASN A 182 -11.58 35.76 -1.59
N GLY A 183 -12.12 34.57 -1.88
CA GLY A 183 -13.54 34.25 -1.77
C GLY A 183 -14.40 34.77 -2.93
N ASN A 184 -13.78 35.25 -4.01
CA ASN A 184 -14.52 35.67 -5.21
C ASN A 184 -15.17 34.48 -5.91
N ARG A 185 -16.21 34.76 -6.69
CA ARG A 185 -16.90 33.76 -7.49
C ARG A 185 -15.96 33.15 -8.53
N TYR A 186 -15.90 31.83 -8.58
CA TYR A 186 -15.11 31.07 -9.55
C TYR A 186 -16.00 30.01 -10.20
N ASP A 187 -16.17 30.08 -11.51
CA ASP A 187 -17.14 29.26 -12.23
C ASP A 187 -16.49 28.03 -12.84
N ALA A 188 -17.18 26.90 -12.74
CA ALA A 188 -16.94 25.72 -13.56
C ALA A 188 -18.18 25.38 -14.40
N ARG A 189 -17.96 24.82 -15.59
CA ARG A 189 -19.01 24.14 -16.37
C ARG A 189 -18.45 22.94 -17.10
N LYS A 190 -19.30 21.95 -17.31
CA LYS A 190 -19.03 20.80 -18.17
C LYS A 190 -19.97 20.82 -19.37
N ASP A 191 -19.47 20.43 -20.52
CA ASP A 191 -20.24 20.36 -21.75
C ASP A 191 -19.87 19.05 -22.49
N ASP A 192 -20.87 18.28 -22.93
CA ASP A 192 -20.64 17.15 -23.84
C ASP A 192 -20.51 17.71 -25.26
N VAL A 193 -19.29 17.78 -25.78
CA VAL A 193 -19.00 18.47 -27.06
C VAL A 193 -19.17 17.58 -28.30
N GLY A 194 -19.67 16.36 -28.10
CA GLY A 194 -19.93 15.37 -29.14
C GLY A 194 -18.73 14.47 -29.44
N GLY A 195 -18.97 13.37 -30.15
CA GLY A 195 -17.92 12.40 -30.49
C GLY A 195 -17.39 11.59 -29.29
N GLY A 196 -18.11 11.56 -28.17
CA GLY A 196 -17.67 10.92 -26.93
C GLY A 196 -16.74 11.80 -26.07
N LEU A 197 -16.54 13.06 -26.45
CA LEU A 197 -15.69 13.99 -25.71
C LEU A 197 -16.52 14.85 -24.74
N GLN A 198 -15.92 15.13 -23.58
CA GLN A 198 -16.41 16.09 -22.61
C GLN A 198 -15.39 17.21 -22.43
N ALA A 199 -15.91 18.44 -22.35
CA ALA A 199 -15.15 19.61 -22.00
C ALA A 199 -15.44 20.04 -20.56
N ILE A 200 -14.42 20.51 -19.85
CA ILE A 200 -14.57 21.27 -18.61
C ILE A 200 -13.94 22.64 -18.79
N ARG A 201 -14.64 23.69 -18.34
CA ARG A 201 -14.16 25.07 -18.43
C ARG A 201 -14.21 25.75 -17.08
N PHE A 202 -13.10 26.41 -16.73
CA PHE A 202 -13.01 27.33 -15.61
C PHE A 202 -13.03 28.78 -16.07
N GLY A 203 -13.62 29.66 -15.26
CA GLY A 203 -13.52 31.10 -15.44
C GLY A 203 -13.69 31.84 -14.12
N ASN A 204 -13.13 33.05 -14.02
CA ASN A 204 -13.22 33.86 -12.80
C ASN A 204 -14.08 35.12 -13.03
N PRO A 205 -15.42 35.01 -13.09
CA PRO A 205 -16.28 36.18 -13.22
C PRO A 205 -16.28 37.08 -11.97
N GLY A 206 -15.79 36.57 -10.83
CA GLY A 206 -15.54 37.37 -9.63
C GLY A 206 -14.34 38.32 -9.77
N GLY A 207 -13.45 38.06 -10.74
CA GLY A 207 -12.25 38.84 -11.02
C GLY A 207 -11.16 38.68 -9.95
N GLU A 208 -10.00 39.26 -10.23
CA GLU A 208 -8.87 39.32 -9.31
C GLU A 208 -9.01 40.52 -8.35
N GLN A 209 -8.50 40.38 -7.12
CA GLN A 209 -8.33 41.50 -6.20
C GLN A 209 -6.83 41.73 -5.93
N ASN A 210 -6.38 42.97 -6.10
CA ASN A 210 -4.97 43.32 -5.93
C ASN A 210 -4.44 42.97 -4.53
N GLY A 211 -3.33 42.24 -4.48
CA GLY A 211 -2.65 41.83 -3.25
C GLY A 211 -3.28 40.63 -2.55
N THR A 212 -4.18 39.90 -3.22
CA THR A 212 -4.75 38.65 -2.73
C THR A 212 -4.58 37.54 -3.77
N THR A 213 -4.65 36.29 -3.32
CA THR A 213 -4.67 35.11 -4.20
C THR A 213 -6.09 34.89 -4.71
N SER A 214 -6.26 34.74 -6.03
CA SER A 214 -7.58 34.44 -6.61
C SER A 214 -7.99 33.00 -6.30
N PRO A 215 -9.29 32.68 -6.37
CA PRO A 215 -9.70 31.28 -6.32
C PRO A 215 -9.24 30.54 -7.57
N ALA A 216 -9.00 29.24 -7.43
CA ALA A 216 -8.64 28.35 -8.53
C ALA A 216 -9.24 26.97 -8.32
N GLY A 217 -9.41 26.24 -9.43
CA GLY A 217 -9.90 24.86 -9.42
C GLY A 217 -8.85 23.88 -9.93
N VAL A 218 -8.91 22.66 -9.42
CA VAL A 218 -8.20 21.48 -9.94
C VAL A 218 -9.24 20.43 -10.31
N THR A 219 -9.04 19.78 -11.45
CA THR A 219 -9.93 18.72 -11.94
C THR A 219 -9.20 17.41 -12.10
N PHE A 220 -9.93 16.30 -11.97
CA PHE A 220 -9.54 15.00 -12.50
C PHE A 220 -10.49 14.60 -13.62
N LEU A 221 -9.92 14.06 -14.70
CA LEU A 221 -10.64 13.34 -15.74
C LEU A 221 -10.32 11.86 -15.59
N THR A 222 -11.35 11.04 -15.44
CA THR A 222 -11.21 9.59 -15.65
C THR A 222 -11.44 9.30 -17.13
N PHE A 223 -10.44 8.71 -17.79
CA PHE A 223 -10.56 8.35 -19.22
C PHE A 223 -11.54 7.20 -19.44
N ASP A 224 -12.29 7.27 -20.53
CA ASP A 224 -13.06 6.12 -21.02
C ASP A 224 -12.25 5.29 -22.04
N GLU A 225 -12.79 4.14 -22.46
CA GLU A 225 -12.13 3.29 -23.47
C GLU A 225 -11.89 4.00 -24.81
N ALA A 226 -12.66 5.05 -25.14
CA ALA A 226 -12.51 5.77 -26.39
C ALA A 226 -11.33 6.75 -26.37
N ALA A 227 -10.76 7.03 -25.19
CA ALA A 227 -9.58 7.89 -25.04
C ALA A 227 -8.29 7.27 -25.62
N TYR A 228 -8.21 5.94 -25.66
CA TYR A 228 -6.97 5.22 -25.93
C TYR A 228 -6.78 4.89 -27.42
N GLY A 229 -5.72 5.44 -27.99
CA GLY A 229 -5.24 5.17 -29.34
C GLY A 229 -4.23 4.01 -29.42
N PRO A 230 -3.59 3.83 -30.58
CA PRO A 230 -2.56 2.80 -30.76
C PRO A 230 -1.43 2.91 -29.74
N GLY A 231 -1.09 1.80 -29.08
CA GLY A 231 -0.06 1.79 -28.04
C GLY A 231 -0.47 2.51 -26.77
N GLU A 232 -1.77 2.59 -26.50
CA GLU A 232 -2.36 3.22 -25.31
C GLU A 232 -2.08 4.72 -25.19
N SER A 233 -1.82 5.38 -26.33
CA SER A 233 -1.64 6.83 -26.40
C SER A 233 -2.95 7.56 -26.12
N ILE A 234 -2.90 8.67 -25.38
CA ILE A 234 -4.05 9.55 -25.13
C ILE A 234 -3.83 10.90 -25.81
N THR A 235 -4.92 11.56 -26.24
CA THR A 235 -4.89 12.88 -26.88
C THR A 235 -5.93 13.80 -26.24
N MET A 236 -5.49 15.00 -25.87
CA MET A 236 -6.26 15.95 -25.08
C MET A 236 -6.12 17.35 -25.68
N ALA A 237 -7.23 18.07 -25.83
CA ALA A 237 -7.23 19.43 -26.39
C ALA A 237 -7.45 20.46 -25.29
N PHE A 238 -6.73 21.58 -25.38
CA PHE A 238 -6.83 22.67 -24.41
C PHE A 238 -7.00 24.00 -25.12
N GLU A 239 -7.75 24.91 -24.48
CA GLU A 239 -7.96 26.27 -24.94
C GLU A 239 -7.82 27.25 -23.77
N ILE A 240 -7.12 28.35 -24.03
CA ILE A 240 -6.95 29.48 -23.12
C ILE A 240 -7.53 30.69 -23.84
N LEU A 241 -8.53 31.35 -23.25
CA LEU A 241 -8.86 32.72 -23.63
C LEU A 241 -8.25 33.65 -22.61
N GLY A 242 -7.18 34.34 -22.98
CA GLY A 242 -6.52 35.29 -22.09
C GLY A 242 -6.90 36.75 -22.37
N GLY A 243 -6.99 37.53 -21.29
CA GLY A 243 -7.20 38.98 -21.27
C GLY A 243 -5.96 39.75 -20.81
N GLY A 244 -5.02 39.04 -20.18
CA GLY A 244 -3.72 39.53 -19.74
C GLY A 244 -2.70 38.39 -19.74
N ASN A 245 -2.31 37.92 -18.56
CA ASN A 245 -1.64 36.64 -18.38
C ASN A 245 -2.72 35.62 -17.98
N THR A 246 -2.73 34.45 -18.62
CA THR A 246 -3.63 33.37 -18.25
C THR A 246 -2.93 32.06 -18.55
N ALA A 247 -2.88 31.15 -17.57
CA ALA A 247 -2.09 29.95 -17.70
C ALA A 247 -2.84 28.73 -17.18
N ILE A 248 -2.62 27.61 -17.86
CA ILE A 248 -3.18 26.31 -17.50
C ILE A 248 -2.04 25.40 -17.07
N ALA A 249 -2.26 24.62 -16.02
CA ALA A 249 -1.39 23.51 -15.65
C ALA A 249 -2.05 22.19 -16.05
N ILE A 250 -1.21 21.25 -16.45
CA ILE A 250 -1.63 19.93 -16.92
C ILE A 250 -0.84 18.91 -16.13
N GLY A 251 -1.54 17.94 -15.55
CA GLY A 251 -0.93 16.81 -14.87
C GLY A 251 -1.55 15.51 -15.32
N LEU A 252 -0.95 14.40 -14.92
CA LEU A 252 -1.52 13.07 -15.11
C LEU A 252 -1.63 12.38 -13.76
N LEU A 253 -2.63 11.52 -13.63
CA LEU A 253 -2.66 10.54 -12.54
C LEU A 253 -1.63 9.48 -12.89
N ALA A 254 -0.55 9.41 -12.12
CA ALA A 254 0.47 8.38 -12.29
C ALA A 254 -0.02 7.06 -11.67
N PRO A 255 0.47 5.89 -12.13
CA PRO A 255 0.32 4.65 -11.39
C PRO A 255 0.84 4.83 -9.96
N SER A 256 0.07 4.31 -9.03
CA SER A 256 0.53 3.95 -7.69
C SER A 256 0.55 2.44 -7.56
N ALA A 257 1.15 1.97 -6.48
CA ALA A 257 1.08 0.59 -6.06
C ALA A 257 0.77 0.56 -4.57
N ASP A 258 0.09 -0.50 -4.19
CA ASP A 258 -0.10 -0.99 -2.83
C ASP A 258 1.03 -1.96 -2.51
N PHE A 259 1.54 -1.93 -1.29
CA PHE A 259 2.64 -2.80 -0.85
C PHE A 259 2.26 -3.54 0.41
N GLY A 260 2.90 -4.70 0.63
CA GLY A 260 2.86 -5.32 1.95
C GLY A 260 3.91 -4.74 2.89
N ASP A 261 3.66 -4.77 4.19
CA ASP A 261 4.50 -4.17 5.23
C ASP A 261 4.98 -5.17 6.32
N ALA A 262 4.83 -6.48 6.10
CA ALA A 262 5.47 -7.47 6.97
C ALA A 262 6.98 -7.20 7.07
N PRO A 263 7.67 -7.65 8.14
CA PRO A 263 9.10 -7.44 8.29
C PRO A 263 9.87 -7.83 7.03
N GLY A 264 10.89 -7.04 6.66
CA GLY A 264 11.57 -7.20 5.37
C GLY A 264 12.22 -8.57 5.11
N SER A 265 12.31 -9.47 6.09
CA SER A 265 12.70 -10.87 5.87
C SER A 265 11.68 -11.68 5.08
N TYR A 266 10.40 -11.30 5.11
CA TYR A 266 9.30 -11.93 4.35
C TYR A 266 9.27 -11.51 2.87
N GLY A 267 10.06 -10.50 2.50
CA GLY A 267 10.18 -9.96 1.15
C GLY A 267 9.05 -9.03 0.75
N ASP A 268 9.25 -8.28 -0.33
CA ASP A 268 8.32 -7.22 -0.73
C ASP A 268 7.21 -7.77 -1.64
N ALA A 269 5.95 -7.48 -1.32
CA ALA A 269 4.82 -7.64 -2.21
C ALA A 269 4.42 -6.25 -2.73
N ALA A 270 4.06 -6.17 -4.01
CA ALA A 270 3.59 -4.92 -4.61
C ALA A 270 2.46 -5.21 -5.61
N HIS A 271 1.38 -4.45 -5.53
CA HIS A 271 0.21 -4.58 -6.38
C HIS A 271 -0.09 -3.25 -7.05
N LEU A 272 -0.02 -3.20 -8.39
CA LEU A 272 -0.27 -1.96 -9.10
C LEU A 272 -1.74 -1.56 -8.99
N LEU A 273 -2.01 -0.31 -8.63
CA LEU A 273 -3.37 0.17 -8.59
C LEU A 273 -3.88 0.52 -9.98
N ARG A 274 -4.90 -0.22 -10.39
CA ARG A 274 -5.63 0.06 -11.63
C ARG A 274 -7.00 0.62 -11.30
N GLY A 275 -7.39 1.65 -12.05
CA GLY A 275 -8.77 2.14 -12.01
C GLY A 275 -9.07 3.09 -10.85
N LEU A 276 -8.13 3.99 -10.50
CA LEU A 276 -8.45 5.19 -9.72
C LEU A 276 -9.67 5.89 -10.34
N VAL A 277 -10.81 5.87 -9.64
CA VAL A 277 -12.05 6.52 -10.08
C VAL A 277 -12.21 7.80 -9.29
N ALA A 278 -12.38 8.93 -9.99
CA ALA A 278 -12.84 10.14 -9.33
C ALA A 278 -14.34 10.03 -9.02
N GLU A 279 -14.73 10.13 -7.75
CA GLU A 279 -16.12 10.30 -7.37
C GLU A 279 -16.71 11.55 -8.04
N PRO A 280 -18.01 11.54 -8.40
CA PRO A 280 -18.62 12.69 -9.05
C PRO A 280 -18.65 13.95 -8.16
N ASP A 281 -18.32 15.09 -8.76
CA ASP A 281 -18.46 16.44 -8.14
C ASP A 281 -19.91 16.98 -8.16
N GLY A 282 -20.87 16.18 -8.63
CA GLY A 282 -22.27 16.59 -8.79
C GLY A 282 -22.54 17.64 -9.88
N LEU A 283 -21.54 18.13 -10.61
CA LEU A 283 -21.68 19.06 -11.72
C LEU A 283 -22.07 18.31 -13.00
N ALA A 284 -23.34 18.45 -13.42
CA ALA A 284 -23.86 17.79 -14.60
C ALA A 284 -23.44 18.49 -15.91
N PRO A 285 -23.10 17.73 -16.97
CA PRO A 285 -22.86 18.30 -18.30
C PRO A 285 -24.07 19.10 -18.82
N GLY A 286 -23.81 20.28 -19.39
CA GLY A 286 -24.83 21.18 -19.93
C GLY A 286 -25.60 22.01 -18.88
N ALA A 287 -25.23 21.95 -17.59
CA ALA A 287 -25.89 22.71 -16.51
C ALA A 287 -25.62 24.24 -16.55
N GLY A 288 -24.74 24.70 -17.45
CA GLY A 288 -24.24 26.08 -17.46
C GLY A 288 -23.15 26.30 -16.40
N ALA A 289 -22.70 27.55 -16.26
CA ALA A 289 -21.65 27.91 -15.32
C ALA A 289 -22.15 27.96 -13.87
N ILE A 290 -21.50 27.22 -12.98
CA ILE A 290 -21.79 27.12 -11.55
C ILE A 290 -20.61 27.67 -10.76
N ASP A 291 -20.91 28.47 -9.73
CA ASP A 291 -19.90 28.97 -8.80
C ASP A 291 -19.44 27.83 -7.87
N ILE A 292 -18.20 27.37 -8.05
CA ILE A 292 -17.60 26.28 -7.28
C ILE A 292 -16.85 26.77 -6.04
N ASN A 293 -16.68 28.09 -5.87
CA ASN A 293 -16.11 28.68 -4.65
C ASN A 293 -17.18 29.00 -3.58
N THR A 294 -18.40 28.47 -3.76
CA THR A 294 -19.46 28.61 -2.74
C THR A 294 -19.30 27.55 -1.65
N PRO A 295 -19.56 27.90 -0.37
CA PRO A 295 -19.65 26.91 0.69
C PRO A 295 -20.69 25.84 0.34
N GLY A 296 -20.29 24.56 0.36
CA GLY A 296 -21.16 23.43 0.11
C GLY A 296 -21.23 22.95 -1.35
N PHE A 297 -20.39 23.46 -2.25
CA PHE A 297 -20.12 22.74 -3.50
C PHE A 297 -19.52 21.36 -3.17
N GLN A 298 -20.05 20.31 -3.79
CA GLN A 298 -19.54 18.96 -3.62
C GLN A 298 -18.32 18.80 -4.51
N LEU A 299 -17.16 18.55 -3.93
CA LEU A 299 -15.98 18.16 -4.69
C LEU A 299 -16.07 16.68 -5.03
N GLY A 300 -15.53 16.31 -6.19
CA GLY A 300 -15.11 14.94 -6.44
C GLY A 300 -13.85 14.62 -5.63
N GLN A 301 -13.49 13.35 -5.58
CA GLN A 301 -12.27 12.89 -4.92
C GLN A 301 -11.77 11.62 -5.59
N LEU A 302 -10.47 11.33 -5.50
CA LEU A 302 -9.99 10.00 -5.85
C LEU A 302 -10.58 9.01 -4.85
N ALA A 303 -11.30 8.03 -5.36
CA ALA A 303 -11.69 6.86 -4.61
C ALA A 303 -10.72 5.73 -4.88
N PRO A 304 -10.48 4.88 -3.88
CA PRO A 304 -9.81 3.61 -4.12
C PRO A 304 -10.59 2.71 -5.10
N PRO A 305 -9.96 1.63 -5.61
CA PRO A 305 -10.62 0.68 -6.51
C PRO A 305 -11.93 0.14 -5.92
N ASP A 306 -12.98 0.02 -6.75
CA ASP A 306 -14.29 -0.49 -6.33
C ASP A 306 -14.43 -2.03 -6.46
N SER A 307 -13.39 -2.67 -6.97
CA SER A 307 -13.29 -4.12 -7.12
C SER A 307 -11.84 -4.54 -7.31
N GLY A 308 -11.55 -5.81 -7.03
CA GLY A 308 -10.22 -6.35 -7.21
C GLY A 308 -9.37 -6.28 -5.95
N PHE A 309 -9.94 -6.39 -4.76
CA PHE A 309 -9.28 -6.10 -3.49
C PHE A 309 -9.70 -7.07 -2.36
N LEU A 310 -8.98 -7.05 -1.25
CA LEU A 310 -9.17 -7.77 0.01
C LEU A 310 -9.99 -6.91 1.00
N GLY A 311 -10.73 -7.54 1.89
CA GLY A 311 -11.43 -6.77 2.92
C GLY A 311 -12.67 -6.01 2.41
N SER A 312 -12.90 -4.83 2.96
CA SER A 312 -14.13 -4.03 2.78
C SER A 312 -13.96 -2.71 2.04
N ILE A 313 -12.74 -2.16 2.03
CA ILE A 313 -12.31 -1.00 1.23
C ILE A 313 -11.15 -1.48 0.35
N GLY A 314 -10.98 -0.87 -0.84
CA GLY A 314 -9.90 -1.26 -1.75
C GLY A 314 -8.68 -0.36 -1.62
N PRO A 315 -7.51 -0.81 -2.09
CA PRO A 315 -6.20 -0.27 -1.76
C PRO A 315 -5.99 1.18 -2.22
N ASP A 316 -5.22 1.95 -1.46
CA ASP A 316 -4.67 3.24 -1.81
C ASP A 316 -3.17 3.18 -2.12
N GLY A 317 -2.69 4.28 -2.73
CA GLY A 317 -1.38 4.29 -3.35
C GLY A 317 -0.29 4.72 -2.39
N GLU A 318 0.76 3.92 -2.28
CA GLU A 318 1.90 4.20 -1.41
C GLU A 318 3.18 4.61 -2.17
N PRO A 319 4.10 5.32 -1.50
CA PRO A 319 5.41 5.65 -2.07
C PRO A 319 6.38 4.46 -2.13
N GLY A 320 6.03 3.30 -1.55
CA GLY A 320 6.84 2.09 -1.45
C GLY A 320 6.66 1.38 -0.12
N THR A 321 7.14 0.14 -0.01
CA THR A 321 7.07 -0.73 1.18
C THR A 321 7.39 -0.02 2.50
N GLN A 322 6.50 -0.17 3.49
CA GLN A 322 6.57 0.47 4.81
C GLN A 322 6.85 -0.51 5.96
N ALA A 323 7.71 -1.51 5.70
CA ALA A 323 7.90 -2.66 6.59
C ALA A 323 8.07 -2.34 8.09
N GLY A 324 7.23 -2.96 8.92
CA GLY A 324 7.17 -2.79 10.37
C GLY A 324 7.34 -4.10 11.14
N VAL A 325 7.61 -4.01 12.46
CA VAL A 325 7.53 -5.18 13.35
C VAL A 325 6.09 -5.49 13.73
N ASP A 326 5.22 -4.50 13.68
CA ASP A 326 3.81 -4.64 14.03
C ASP A 326 2.94 -4.93 12.78
N ALA A 327 3.50 -4.80 11.57
CA ALA A 327 2.78 -4.81 10.29
C ALA A 327 1.60 -3.82 10.35
N ASP A 328 1.94 -2.54 10.58
CA ASP A 328 1.00 -1.42 10.70
C ASP A 328 1.41 -0.15 9.90
N GLY A 329 2.39 -0.29 9.01
CA GLY A 329 3.09 0.80 8.34
C GLY A 329 2.25 1.51 7.28
N ASP A 330 1.38 0.79 6.60
CA ASP A 330 0.42 1.26 5.59
C ASP A 330 -1.03 1.29 6.09
N ASP A 331 -1.38 0.62 7.21
CA ASP A 331 -2.70 0.56 7.87
C ASP A 331 -3.46 1.88 8.06
N SER A 332 -2.80 3.04 8.01
CA SER A 332 -3.46 4.34 8.23
C SER A 332 -3.13 5.37 7.16
N GLY A 333 -2.64 4.89 6.02
CA GLY A 333 -2.33 5.67 4.83
C GLY A 333 -3.54 6.30 4.15
N GLY A 334 -3.25 7.35 3.38
CA GLY A 334 -4.11 7.99 2.39
C GLY A 334 -5.61 8.15 2.67
N SER A 335 -6.43 7.85 1.67
CA SER A 335 -7.87 8.15 1.63
C SER A 335 -8.74 6.96 2.04
N ALA A 336 -8.19 5.75 2.04
CA ALA A 336 -8.89 4.55 2.48
C ALA A 336 -8.88 4.39 4.01
N GLY A 337 -7.76 4.74 4.66
CA GLY A 337 -7.59 4.62 6.11
C GLY A 337 -7.65 3.16 6.60
N SER A 338 -7.78 2.96 7.91
CA SER A 338 -7.61 1.63 8.54
C SER A 338 -8.70 0.59 8.30
N ALA A 339 -9.59 0.81 7.34
CA ALA A 339 -10.53 -0.21 6.90
C ALA A 339 -10.08 -0.88 5.60
N GLU A 340 -8.95 -0.45 5.05
CA GLU A 340 -8.18 -1.14 4.02
C GLU A 340 -7.72 -2.51 4.52
N GLU A 341 -7.02 -2.54 5.65
CA GLU A 341 -6.38 -3.73 6.22
C GLU A 341 -7.34 -4.55 7.11
N ASP A 342 -8.50 -4.96 6.55
CA ASP A 342 -9.55 -5.64 7.32
C ASP A 342 -9.92 -7.05 6.83
N ALA A 343 -9.17 -7.63 5.89
CA ALA A 343 -9.45 -8.98 5.40
C ALA A 343 -9.09 -10.07 6.40
N TRP A 344 -8.14 -9.81 7.30
CA TRP A 344 -7.80 -10.67 8.43
C TRP A 344 -8.38 -10.12 9.74
N THR A 345 -8.98 -11.00 10.55
CA THR A 345 -9.79 -10.58 11.72
C THR A 345 -9.41 -11.28 13.01
N SER A 346 -8.25 -11.96 13.05
CA SER A 346 -7.87 -12.87 14.13
C SER A 346 -6.42 -12.72 14.55
N ASP A 347 -6.19 -11.98 15.63
CA ASP A 347 -4.85 -11.74 16.20
C ASP A 347 -4.25 -13.00 16.84
N THR A 348 -5.04 -14.06 17.06
CA THR A 348 -4.58 -15.31 17.66
C THR A 348 -5.08 -16.52 16.90
N LEU A 349 -4.18 -17.46 16.59
CA LEU A 349 -4.45 -18.69 15.88
C LEU A 349 -4.21 -19.90 16.78
N ALA A 350 -5.31 -20.50 17.28
CA ALA A 350 -5.23 -21.72 18.06
C ALA A 350 -4.97 -22.94 17.16
N ILE A 351 -3.80 -23.56 17.33
CA ILE A 351 -3.36 -24.74 16.62
C ILE A 351 -3.71 -25.99 17.44
N THR A 352 -4.58 -26.82 16.91
CA THR A 352 -5.08 -28.03 17.59
C THR A 352 -4.46 -29.33 17.09
N GLY A 353 -3.43 -29.23 16.25
CA GLY A 353 -2.63 -30.36 15.79
C GLY A 353 -1.95 -30.08 14.45
N THR A 354 -0.90 -30.84 14.14
CA THR A 354 -0.22 -30.81 12.85
C THR A 354 -1.00 -31.60 11.79
N ALA A 355 -0.78 -31.29 10.51
CA ALA A 355 -1.46 -31.90 9.36
C ALA A 355 -3.00 -31.79 9.39
N GLN A 356 -3.52 -30.86 10.20
CA GLN A 356 -4.93 -30.48 10.22
C GLN A 356 -5.13 -29.21 9.40
N PRO A 357 -6.30 -29.06 8.75
CA PRO A 357 -6.63 -27.83 8.06
C PRO A 357 -6.97 -26.71 9.05
N ILE A 358 -6.52 -25.51 8.73
CA ILE A 358 -7.02 -24.25 9.26
C ILE A 358 -7.77 -23.56 8.14
N ASP A 359 -9.09 -23.51 8.29
CA ASP A 359 -9.95 -22.86 7.31
C ASP A 359 -10.21 -21.40 7.72
N ARG A 360 -10.06 -20.46 6.79
CA ARG A 360 -10.49 -19.06 6.95
C ARG A 360 -11.28 -18.61 5.73
N SER A 361 -12.25 -17.74 5.99
CA SER A 361 -12.99 -17.02 4.95
C SER A 361 -12.42 -15.61 4.90
N ILE A 362 -11.58 -15.34 3.91
CA ILE A 362 -10.95 -14.03 3.71
C ILE A 362 -11.93 -13.15 2.93
N ALA A 363 -12.27 -11.98 3.44
CA ALA A 363 -13.12 -11.03 2.73
C ALA A 363 -12.40 -10.52 1.48
N CYS A 364 -13.15 -10.35 0.39
CA CYS A 364 -12.61 -9.81 -0.86
C CYS A 364 -13.72 -9.34 -1.79
N VAL A 365 -13.41 -8.39 -2.66
CA VAL A 365 -14.34 -7.87 -3.68
C VAL A 365 -13.80 -8.15 -5.08
N GLY A 366 -14.64 -8.72 -5.94
CA GLY A 366 -14.30 -9.04 -7.34
C GLY A 366 -14.32 -10.55 -7.63
N THR A 367 -13.55 -10.97 -8.63
CA THR A 367 -13.54 -12.36 -9.14
C THR A 367 -12.13 -12.94 -9.34
N GLY A 368 -11.11 -12.33 -8.75
CA GLY A 368 -9.71 -12.76 -8.80
C GLY A 368 -9.40 -13.93 -7.87
N THR A 369 -8.12 -14.08 -7.56
CA THR A 369 -7.59 -15.11 -6.66
C THR A 369 -6.99 -14.46 -5.42
N VAL A 370 -7.35 -14.99 -4.26
CA VAL A 370 -6.68 -14.68 -3.00
C VAL A 370 -5.70 -15.81 -2.69
N ALA A 371 -4.44 -15.46 -2.49
CA ALA A 371 -3.43 -16.34 -1.93
C ALA A 371 -3.02 -15.82 -0.55
N GLY A 372 -2.65 -16.71 0.36
CA GLY A 372 -2.19 -16.30 1.67
C GLY A 372 -1.16 -17.24 2.27
N TRP A 373 -0.32 -16.70 3.14
CA TRP A 373 0.76 -17.38 3.82
C TRP A 373 0.68 -17.13 5.32
N ILE A 374 1.04 -18.13 6.12
CA ILE A 374 1.15 -18.02 7.59
C ILE A 374 2.50 -18.61 7.95
N ASP A 375 3.41 -17.80 8.49
CA ASP A 375 4.70 -18.33 8.98
C ASP A 375 4.46 -19.17 10.24
N PHE A 376 4.41 -20.49 10.08
CA PHE A 376 4.07 -21.42 11.15
C PHE A 376 5.27 -21.76 12.02
N ASP A 377 6.48 -21.77 11.46
CA ASP A 377 7.71 -22.21 12.14
C ASP A 377 8.55 -21.06 12.72
N HIS A 378 8.13 -19.82 12.45
CA HIS A 378 8.70 -18.54 12.90
C HIS A 378 10.14 -18.35 12.42
N ASN A 379 10.44 -18.86 11.22
CA ASN A 379 11.78 -18.75 10.66
C ASN A 379 12.04 -17.39 9.99
N GLY A 380 11.01 -16.53 9.89
CA GLY A 380 11.12 -15.19 9.32
C GLY A 380 10.94 -15.16 7.80
N ALA A 381 10.41 -16.22 7.19
CA ALA A 381 10.11 -16.33 5.78
C ALA A 381 8.78 -17.06 5.56
N PHE A 382 8.15 -16.81 4.41
CA PHE A 382 6.97 -17.56 3.97
C PHE A 382 7.37 -18.74 3.08
N ASP A 383 7.18 -19.96 3.60
CA ASP A 383 7.58 -21.20 2.95
C ASP A 383 6.50 -21.79 2.04
N PRO A 384 6.86 -22.68 1.09
CA PRO A 384 5.90 -23.24 0.14
C PRO A 384 4.73 -24.03 0.75
N ASP A 385 4.92 -24.67 1.91
CA ASP A 385 3.89 -25.40 2.63
C ASP A 385 3.00 -24.53 3.53
N GLU A 386 3.35 -23.26 3.67
CA GLU A 386 2.60 -22.25 4.42
C GLU A 386 1.55 -21.54 3.55
N ARG A 387 1.47 -21.90 2.27
CA ARG A 387 0.60 -21.24 1.30
C ARG A 387 -0.77 -21.91 1.21
N ALA A 388 -1.82 -21.09 1.20
CA ALA A 388 -3.15 -21.46 0.73
C ALA A 388 -3.64 -20.48 -0.36
N GLN A 389 -4.65 -20.89 -1.14
CA GLN A 389 -5.30 -19.99 -2.09
C GLN A 389 -6.75 -20.42 -2.35
N ALA A 390 -7.59 -19.47 -2.74
CA ALA A 390 -8.91 -19.73 -3.30
C ALA A 390 -9.33 -18.59 -4.24
N ALA A 391 -10.32 -18.86 -5.09
CA ALA A 391 -10.95 -17.81 -5.89
C ALA A 391 -11.82 -16.92 -4.99
N CYS A 392 -11.75 -15.61 -5.19
CA CYS A 392 -12.68 -14.67 -4.60
C CYS A 392 -14.05 -14.87 -5.25
N SER A 393 -15.05 -15.28 -4.47
CA SER A 393 -16.40 -15.50 -4.99
C SER A 393 -17.47 -15.23 -3.95
N GLY A 394 -18.48 -14.43 -4.30
CA GLY A 394 -19.57 -14.11 -3.39
C GLY A 394 -19.14 -13.26 -2.18
N GLY A 395 -18.06 -12.48 -2.31
CA GLY A 395 -17.55 -11.58 -1.26
C GLY A 395 -16.48 -12.19 -0.36
N ALA A 396 -16.04 -13.43 -0.62
CA ALA A 396 -14.98 -14.06 0.16
C ALA A 396 -14.21 -15.14 -0.62
N ALA A 397 -13.01 -15.45 -0.13
CA ALA A 397 -12.18 -16.57 -0.55
C ALA A 397 -11.99 -17.55 0.63
N ALA A 398 -12.32 -18.83 0.43
CA ALA A 398 -12.21 -19.86 1.47
C ALA A 398 -10.82 -20.52 1.40
N LEU A 399 -9.86 -19.99 2.16
CA LEU A 399 -8.50 -20.51 2.24
C LEU A 399 -8.42 -21.62 3.30
N SER A 400 -7.60 -22.64 3.01
CA SER A 400 -7.38 -23.79 3.88
C SER A 400 -5.89 -24.11 3.91
N TRP A 401 -5.24 -23.81 5.04
CA TRP A 401 -3.83 -24.12 5.28
C TRP A 401 -3.69 -25.46 5.98
N ILE A 402 -2.72 -26.27 5.59
CA ILE A 402 -2.38 -27.48 6.33
C ILE A 402 -1.26 -27.14 7.31
N VAL A 403 -1.52 -27.28 8.60
CA VAL A 403 -0.52 -26.96 9.64
C VAL A 403 0.74 -27.83 9.44
N PRO A 404 1.92 -27.21 9.24
CA PRO A 404 3.19 -27.93 9.11
C PRO A 404 3.59 -28.70 10.37
N ALA A 405 4.57 -29.61 10.24
CA ALA A 405 5.01 -30.45 11.35
C ALA A 405 5.95 -29.73 12.33
N ASP A 406 6.59 -28.65 11.85
CA ASP A 406 7.54 -27.77 12.52
C ASP A 406 6.91 -26.48 13.06
N VAL A 407 5.57 -26.42 13.11
CA VAL A 407 4.84 -25.32 13.74
C VAL A 407 5.36 -25.03 15.15
N SER A 408 5.53 -23.74 15.45
CA SER A 408 6.04 -23.25 16.73
C SER A 408 5.08 -22.21 17.33
N PRO A 409 5.02 -22.06 18.67
CA PRO A 409 4.19 -21.04 19.30
C PRO A 409 4.85 -19.66 19.32
N GLY A 410 4.06 -18.60 19.47
CA GLY A 410 4.53 -17.22 19.61
C GLY A 410 4.01 -16.28 18.53
N SER A 411 4.58 -15.08 18.46
CA SER A 411 4.21 -14.08 17.44
C SER A 411 4.83 -14.41 16.09
N SER A 412 4.03 -14.24 15.04
CA SER A 412 4.35 -14.50 13.63
C SER A 412 3.53 -13.57 12.73
N TYR A 413 3.50 -13.84 11.42
CA TYR A 413 2.83 -12.99 10.42
C TYR A 413 1.97 -13.81 9.45
N VAL A 414 0.95 -13.14 8.94
CA VAL A 414 0.11 -13.59 7.82
C VAL A 414 0.28 -12.58 6.70
N ARG A 415 0.45 -13.07 5.47
CA ARG A 415 0.30 -12.25 4.27
C ARG A 415 -0.88 -12.72 3.45
N LEU A 416 -1.70 -11.80 2.99
CA LEU A 416 -2.76 -12.03 2.02
C LEU A 416 -2.43 -11.26 0.75
N ARG A 417 -2.68 -11.86 -0.41
CA ARG A 417 -2.50 -11.20 -1.71
C ARG A 417 -3.67 -11.49 -2.60
N TYR A 418 -4.24 -10.46 -3.22
CA TYR A 418 -5.25 -10.57 -4.27
C TYR A 418 -4.65 -10.21 -5.62
N ALA A 419 -4.98 -10.96 -6.67
CA ALA A 419 -4.80 -10.48 -8.05
C ALA A 419 -5.86 -11.06 -8.97
N THR A 420 -6.15 -10.39 -10.09
CA THR A 420 -7.02 -10.94 -11.12
C THR A 420 -6.40 -12.16 -11.78
N ASP A 421 -5.09 -12.12 -12.08
CA ASP A 421 -4.34 -13.28 -12.58
C ASP A 421 -3.71 -14.07 -11.42
N ALA A 422 -4.19 -15.31 -11.23
CA ALA A 422 -3.66 -16.22 -10.22
C ALA A 422 -2.15 -16.48 -10.36
N ALA A 423 -1.57 -16.32 -11.56
CA ALA A 423 -0.13 -16.51 -11.77
C ALA A 423 0.72 -15.46 -11.04
N GLU A 424 0.17 -14.27 -10.78
CA GLU A 424 0.89 -13.14 -10.17
C GLU A 424 1.00 -13.27 -8.64
N VAL A 425 0.12 -14.05 -8.02
CA VAL A 425 0.10 -14.33 -6.56
C VAL A 425 0.54 -15.75 -6.20
N GLN A 426 1.39 -16.37 -7.02
CA GLN A 426 1.98 -17.69 -6.69
C GLN A 426 3.08 -17.61 -5.63
N SER A 427 3.66 -16.43 -5.43
CA SER A 427 4.75 -16.16 -4.51
C SER A 427 4.29 -15.18 -3.42
N PRO A 428 4.82 -15.27 -2.18
CA PRO A 428 4.51 -14.30 -1.13
C PRO A 428 5.08 -12.90 -1.44
N SER A 429 6.09 -12.84 -2.31
CA SER A 429 6.73 -11.62 -2.77
C SER A 429 6.61 -11.44 -4.28
N GLY A 430 6.91 -10.24 -4.76
CA GLY A 430 6.90 -9.88 -6.18
C GLY A 430 5.70 -9.02 -6.56
N GLU A 431 5.64 -8.68 -7.85
CA GLU A 431 4.70 -7.68 -8.36
C GLU A 431 3.49 -8.33 -9.02
N ALA A 432 2.31 -7.74 -8.79
CA ALA A 432 1.08 -8.04 -9.50
C ALA A 432 0.60 -6.82 -10.30
N ALA A 433 -0.08 -7.07 -11.42
CA ALA A 433 -0.54 -6.03 -12.33
C ALA A 433 -1.79 -5.29 -11.85
N ASP A 434 -2.50 -5.89 -10.89
CA ASP A 434 -3.61 -5.36 -10.13
C ASP A 434 -3.69 -6.04 -8.75
N GLY A 435 -4.64 -5.58 -7.93
CA GLY A 435 -4.93 -6.21 -6.66
C GLY A 435 -4.39 -5.45 -5.46
N GLU A 436 -4.08 -6.21 -4.42
CA GLU A 436 -3.70 -5.72 -3.10
C GLU A 436 -2.88 -6.77 -2.35
N ALA A 437 -2.04 -6.34 -1.41
CA ALA A 437 -1.33 -7.16 -0.44
C ALA A 437 -1.51 -6.62 0.97
N GLU A 438 -2.19 -7.40 1.82
CA GLU A 438 -2.36 -7.09 3.25
C GLU A 438 -1.44 -7.97 4.10
N ASP A 439 -0.84 -7.40 5.15
CA ASP A 439 0.03 -8.09 6.08
C ASP A 439 -0.47 -7.93 7.52
N HIS A 440 -0.40 -8.99 8.33
CA HIS A 440 -1.00 -9.01 9.67
C HIS A 440 -0.11 -9.73 10.66
N ALA A 441 0.13 -9.14 11.83
CA ALA A 441 0.71 -9.84 12.96
C ALA A 441 -0.29 -10.86 13.55
N VAL A 442 0.19 -12.06 13.90
CA VAL A 442 -0.63 -13.11 14.51
C VAL A 442 0.13 -13.83 15.63
N GLU A 443 -0.57 -14.22 16.68
CA GLU A 443 -0.03 -15.08 17.74
C GLU A 443 -0.44 -16.54 17.51
N LEU A 444 0.52 -17.45 17.37
CA LEU A 444 0.29 -18.88 17.26
C LEU A 444 0.26 -19.53 18.66
N GLU A 445 -0.90 -20.09 19.02
CA GLU A 445 -1.08 -20.80 20.29
C GLU A 445 -1.25 -22.30 20.06
N LEU A 446 -0.30 -23.10 20.57
CA LEU A 446 -0.37 -24.55 20.46
C LEU A 446 -1.24 -25.15 21.59
N ALA A 447 -2.24 -25.95 21.22
CA ALA A 447 -3.09 -26.64 22.19
C ALA A 447 -2.32 -27.78 22.89
N VAL A 448 -2.31 -27.77 24.22
CA VAL A 448 -1.74 -28.83 25.06
C VAL A 448 -2.78 -29.37 26.04
N ASP A 449 -2.77 -30.67 26.31
CA ASP A 449 -3.66 -31.33 27.27
C ASP A 449 -2.85 -31.83 28.47
N VAL A 450 -2.53 -30.90 29.38
CA VAL A 450 -1.78 -31.21 30.61
C VAL A 450 -2.74 -31.64 31.72
N SER A 451 -2.39 -32.73 32.40
CA SER A 451 -3.11 -33.29 33.54
C SER A 451 -2.21 -33.35 34.76
N LEU A 452 -2.82 -33.21 35.94
CA LEU A 452 -2.15 -33.34 37.22
C LEU A 452 -3.04 -34.09 38.22
N ASP A 453 -2.53 -35.19 38.77
CA ASP A 453 -3.17 -35.96 39.84
C ASP A 453 -2.25 -35.97 41.07
N LYS A 454 -2.81 -35.70 42.26
CA LYS A 454 -2.04 -35.67 43.51
C LYS A 454 -2.68 -36.59 44.53
N VAL A 455 -1.92 -37.58 44.96
CA VAL A 455 -2.32 -38.57 45.95
C VAL A 455 -1.44 -38.44 47.20
N VAL A 456 -2.04 -38.66 48.37
CA VAL A 456 -1.32 -38.71 49.65
C VAL A 456 -1.58 -40.03 50.35
N THR A 457 -0.54 -40.65 50.89
CA THR A 457 -0.64 -41.90 51.65
C THR A 457 0.15 -41.81 52.97
N PRO A 458 -0.47 -42.10 54.12
CA PRO A 458 -1.89 -42.38 54.33
C PRO A 458 -2.75 -41.10 54.23
N THR A 459 -4.03 -41.26 53.83
CA THR A 459 -5.00 -40.14 53.76
C THR A 459 -5.51 -39.67 55.13
N ASN A 460 -5.20 -40.41 56.19
CA ASN A 460 -5.47 -40.03 57.58
C ASN A 460 -4.18 -40.24 58.38
N ALA A 461 -3.68 -39.17 59.00
CA ALA A 461 -2.44 -39.18 59.75
C ALA A 461 -2.56 -38.32 61.01
N SER A 462 -1.88 -38.74 62.08
CA SER A 462 -1.75 -37.98 63.33
C SER A 462 -0.52 -37.07 63.28
N VAL A 463 -0.52 -36.01 64.10
CA VAL A 463 0.66 -35.15 64.31
C VAL A 463 1.90 -36.00 64.61
N GLY A 464 2.99 -35.69 63.92
CA GLY A 464 4.28 -36.39 63.96
C GLY A 464 4.40 -37.57 62.98
N GLN A 465 3.35 -37.95 62.24
CA GLN A 465 3.45 -38.97 61.20
C GLN A 465 3.95 -38.39 59.87
N VAL A 466 4.71 -39.18 59.13
CA VAL A 466 5.11 -38.87 57.76
C VAL A 466 4.00 -39.31 56.80
N VAL A 467 3.69 -38.46 55.83
CA VAL A 467 2.83 -38.76 54.69
C VAL A 467 3.63 -38.67 53.40
N ASP A 468 3.39 -39.62 52.50
CA ASP A 468 3.99 -39.68 51.18
C ASP A 468 3.05 -39.03 50.17
N TYR A 469 3.55 -38.05 49.42
CA TYR A 469 2.86 -37.43 48.29
C TYR A 469 3.37 -38.02 46.98
N THR A 470 2.43 -38.35 46.10
CA THR A 470 2.70 -38.75 44.71
C THR A 470 1.93 -37.79 43.81
N VAL A 471 2.66 -37.01 42.99
CA VAL A 471 2.10 -36.11 41.99
C VAL A 471 2.41 -36.67 40.61
N THR A 472 1.38 -37.03 39.86
CA THR A 472 1.49 -37.49 38.48
C THR A 472 1.14 -36.34 37.55
N VAL A 473 2.04 -35.99 36.64
CA VAL A 473 1.85 -34.96 35.62
C VAL A 473 1.90 -35.63 34.26
N GLY A 474 0.83 -35.51 33.47
CA GLY A 474 0.75 -36.09 32.14
C GLY A 474 0.48 -35.04 31.08
N ASN A 475 0.89 -35.30 29.84
CA ASN A 475 0.47 -34.54 28.68
C ASN A 475 -0.15 -35.48 27.64
N ALA A 476 -1.45 -35.37 27.41
CA ALA A 476 -2.15 -36.17 26.42
C ALA A 476 -2.00 -35.64 24.98
N GLY A 477 -1.32 -34.50 24.80
CA GLY A 477 -1.05 -33.89 23.50
C GLY A 477 -2.13 -32.87 23.08
N PRO A 478 -2.15 -32.47 21.81
CA PRO A 478 -1.30 -32.95 20.71
C PRO A 478 0.12 -32.35 20.71
N PHE A 479 0.36 -31.21 21.37
CA PHE A 479 1.67 -30.58 21.41
C PHE A 479 2.41 -30.87 22.71
N ALA A 480 3.75 -30.72 22.68
CA ALA A 480 4.58 -30.82 23.87
C ALA A 480 4.30 -29.65 24.82
N ALA A 481 4.31 -29.93 26.12
CA ALA A 481 4.19 -28.95 27.19
C ALA A 481 5.55 -28.72 27.86
N ASP A 482 6.61 -28.66 27.05
CA ASP A 482 7.98 -28.44 27.51
C ASP A 482 8.07 -27.10 28.26
N GLY A 483 8.77 -27.09 29.39
CA GLY A 483 8.83 -25.92 30.26
C GLY A 483 7.60 -25.71 31.16
N ALA A 484 6.60 -26.62 31.13
CA ALA A 484 5.48 -26.57 32.07
C ALA A 484 5.95 -26.47 33.52
N VAL A 485 5.26 -25.66 34.33
CA VAL A 485 5.64 -25.38 35.71
C VAL A 485 4.65 -26.04 36.67
N VAL A 486 5.17 -26.87 37.57
CA VAL A 486 4.39 -27.53 38.63
C VAL A 486 4.59 -26.80 39.94
N THR A 487 3.49 -26.40 40.57
CA THR A 487 3.51 -25.77 41.91
C THR A 487 2.71 -26.60 42.90
N ASP A 488 3.27 -26.82 44.08
CA ASP A 488 2.55 -27.34 45.24
C ASP A 488 2.78 -26.42 46.45
N PRO A 489 1.92 -25.42 46.68
CA PRO A 489 2.11 -24.44 47.75
C PRO A 489 2.16 -25.08 49.15
N PRO A 490 2.91 -24.49 50.10
CA PRO A 490 2.93 -24.97 51.48
C PRO A 490 1.56 -24.78 52.14
N VAL A 491 1.20 -25.73 53.02
CA VAL A 491 -0.07 -25.72 53.75
C VAL A 491 0.21 -25.87 55.24
N ASP A 492 -0.52 -25.10 56.06
CA ASP A 492 -0.40 -25.19 57.52
C ASP A 492 -0.70 -26.61 58.04
N GLY A 493 0.05 -27.04 59.06
CA GLY A 493 -0.05 -28.40 59.61
C GLY A 493 0.72 -29.47 58.83
N LEU A 494 1.50 -29.10 57.81
CA LEU A 494 2.45 -29.97 57.11
C LEU A 494 3.86 -29.35 57.12
N ASP A 495 4.81 -30.04 57.73
CA ASP A 495 6.23 -29.73 57.63
C ASP A 495 6.85 -30.53 56.48
N CYS A 496 6.90 -29.90 55.31
CA CYS A 496 7.61 -30.41 54.14
C CYS A 496 8.96 -29.68 54.05
N ALA A 497 10.04 -30.29 54.58
CA ALA A 497 11.33 -29.63 54.65
C ALA A 497 11.80 -29.18 53.24
N PRO A 498 12.06 -27.87 53.00
CA PRO A 498 12.30 -27.35 51.65
C PRO A 498 13.51 -27.97 50.92
N ALA A 499 14.52 -28.42 51.67
CA ALA A 499 15.70 -29.07 51.12
C ALA A 499 15.51 -30.58 50.82
N SER A 500 14.34 -31.15 51.11
CA SER A 500 14.02 -32.54 50.78
C SER A 500 13.99 -32.74 49.28
N VAL A 501 14.66 -33.80 48.82
CA VAL A 501 14.67 -34.20 47.41
C VAL A 501 13.28 -34.69 47.02
N VAL A 502 12.79 -34.21 45.89
CA VAL A 502 11.62 -34.76 45.20
C VAL A 502 12.15 -35.86 44.27
N ALA A 503 11.81 -37.11 44.56
CA ALA A 503 12.12 -38.20 43.64
C ALA A 503 11.27 -38.03 42.39
N CYS A 504 11.88 -38.21 41.21
CA CYS A 504 11.19 -38.08 39.94
C CYS A 504 11.44 -39.33 39.09
N SER A 505 10.37 -39.83 38.47
CA SER A 505 10.44 -40.79 37.38
C SER A 505 9.67 -40.27 36.18
N ALA A 506 10.15 -40.56 34.97
CA ALA A 506 9.55 -40.08 33.74
C ALA A 506 9.33 -41.23 32.76
N SER A 507 8.26 -41.13 31.96
CA SER A 507 7.91 -42.06 30.90
C SER A 507 7.39 -41.32 29.67
N GLY A 508 7.14 -42.03 28.56
CA GLY A 508 6.62 -41.41 27.33
C GLY A 508 7.53 -40.36 26.69
N GLY A 509 8.83 -40.36 27.01
CA GLY A 509 9.79 -39.38 26.51
C GLY A 509 9.93 -38.11 27.38
N ALA A 510 9.13 -37.98 28.44
CA ALA A 510 9.29 -36.90 29.40
C ALA A 510 10.64 -36.92 30.12
N GLN A 511 11.08 -35.77 30.62
CA GLN A 511 12.37 -35.61 31.29
C GLN A 511 12.19 -35.05 32.70
N CYS A 512 12.77 -35.73 33.68
CA CYS A 512 12.85 -35.23 35.05
C CYS A 512 13.79 -34.02 35.15
N PRO A 513 13.48 -33.02 35.99
CA PRO A 513 14.42 -31.98 36.37
C PRO A 513 15.70 -32.58 36.99
N ALA A 514 16.86 -32.01 36.67
CA ALA A 514 18.16 -32.56 37.10
C ALA A 514 18.36 -32.58 38.63
N ALA A 515 17.74 -31.63 39.33
CA ALA A 515 17.57 -31.62 40.78
C ALA A 515 16.22 -30.99 41.09
N ALA A 516 15.40 -31.67 41.88
CA ALA A 516 14.10 -31.17 42.32
C ALA A 516 14.01 -31.27 43.84
N THR A 517 13.57 -30.20 44.47
CA THR A 517 13.34 -30.12 45.92
C THR A 517 11.91 -29.70 46.23
N VAL A 518 11.47 -29.97 47.44
CA VAL A 518 10.17 -29.49 47.94
C VAL A 518 10.11 -27.96 47.87
N GLY A 519 11.23 -27.28 48.13
CA GLY A 519 11.34 -25.83 48.01
C GLY A 519 11.09 -25.30 46.59
N ASP A 520 11.43 -26.06 45.55
CA ASP A 520 11.15 -25.68 44.16
C ASP A 520 9.64 -25.75 43.87
N LEU A 521 8.96 -26.80 44.33
CA LEU A 521 7.51 -26.95 44.21
C LEU A 521 6.73 -25.89 45.01
N GLN A 522 7.20 -25.56 46.22
CA GLN A 522 6.56 -24.60 47.13
C GLN A 522 6.89 -23.13 46.83
N GLY A 523 7.94 -22.89 46.02
CA GLY A 523 8.45 -21.57 45.69
C GLY A 523 7.95 -21.06 44.34
N ALA A 524 8.87 -20.81 43.41
CA ALA A 524 8.56 -20.30 42.08
C ALA A 524 7.92 -21.35 41.14
N GLY A 525 7.91 -22.62 41.56
CA GLY A 525 7.44 -23.76 40.77
C GLY A 525 8.59 -24.55 40.15
N LEU A 526 8.36 -25.85 39.99
CA LEU A 526 9.28 -26.79 39.37
C LEU A 526 9.03 -26.85 37.86
N THR A 527 9.96 -26.31 37.08
CA THR A 527 9.93 -26.39 35.61
C THR A 527 10.26 -27.80 35.13
N ILE A 528 9.40 -28.37 34.29
CA ILE A 528 9.61 -29.66 33.63
C ILE A 528 10.40 -29.43 32.33
N PRO A 529 11.61 -29.98 32.18
CA PRO A 529 12.44 -29.76 30.98
C PRO A 529 11.79 -30.22 29.67
N ALA A 530 11.15 -31.40 29.67
CA ALA A 530 10.43 -31.91 28.52
C ALA A 530 9.20 -32.72 28.98
N LEU A 531 8.06 -32.43 28.37
CA LEU A 531 6.77 -33.09 28.55
C LEU A 531 6.08 -33.26 27.18
N PRO A 532 6.59 -34.16 26.32
CA PRO A 532 6.03 -34.40 24.98
C PRO A 532 4.63 -35.02 25.06
N GLU A 533 3.94 -35.10 23.92
CA GLU A 533 2.68 -35.86 23.78
C GLU A 533 2.87 -37.31 24.29
N GLY A 534 1.97 -37.75 25.18
CA GLY A 534 2.03 -39.06 25.84
C GLY A 534 3.06 -39.15 26.96
N GLY A 535 3.78 -38.07 27.27
CA GLY A 535 4.74 -37.98 28.35
C GLY A 535 4.09 -37.94 29.72
N GLU A 536 4.72 -38.58 30.71
CA GLU A 536 4.27 -38.56 32.10
C GLU A 536 5.46 -38.44 33.06
N LEU A 537 5.34 -37.61 34.10
CA LEU A 537 6.23 -37.53 35.25
C LEU A 537 5.49 -37.96 36.51
N VAL A 538 6.17 -38.70 37.37
CA VAL A 538 5.73 -38.97 38.75
C VAL A 538 6.74 -38.36 39.70
N LEU A 539 6.27 -37.41 40.52
CA LEU A 539 7.04 -36.70 41.54
C LEU A 539 6.63 -37.21 42.93
N GLU A 540 7.59 -37.62 43.74
CA GLU A 540 7.37 -38.18 45.06
C GLU A 540 8.17 -37.43 46.14
N TYR A 541 7.51 -37.04 47.23
CA TYR A 541 8.14 -36.38 48.37
C TYR A 541 7.36 -36.64 49.66
N GLN A 542 8.01 -36.33 50.79
CA GLN A 542 7.47 -36.59 52.12
C GLN A 542 7.27 -35.30 52.89
N CYS A 543 6.20 -35.26 53.67
CA CYS A 543 5.96 -34.23 54.67
C CYS A 543 5.64 -34.88 56.02
N THR A 544 5.97 -34.20 57.11
CA THR A 544 5.56 -34.61 58.45
C THR A 544 4.33 -33.80 58.87
N VAL A 545 3.28 -34.46 59.37
CA VAL A 545 2.13 -33.75 59.94
C VAL A 545 2.60 -32.98 61.18
N ALA A 546 2.48 -31.65 61.13
CA ALA A 546 2.82 -30.76 62.22
C ALA A 546 1.54 -30.29 62.93
N ASP A 547 1.68 -29.82 64.16
CA ASP A 547 0.60 -29.07 64.79
C ASP A 547 0.40 -27.78 63.96
N PRO A 548 -0.79 -27.48 63.43
CA PRO A 548 -1.02 -26.15 62.88
C PRO A 548 -0.69 -25.15 63.99
N GLU A 549 0.25 -24.24 63.77
CA GLU A 549 0.57 -23.25 64.80
C GLU A 549 -0.73 -22.55 65.26
N PRO A 550 -0.87 -22.26 66.57
CA PRO A 550 -2.10 -21.70 67.14
C PRO A 550 -2.50 -20.32 66.62
#